data_AF-A0A1M3L451-F1
#
_entry.id   AF-A0A1M3L451-F1
#
_cell.length_a   1.000
_cell.length_b   1.000
_cell.length_c   1.000
_cell.angle_alpha   90.00
_cell.angle_beta   90.00
_cell.angle_gamma   90.00
#
_symmetry.space_group_name_H-M   'P 1'
#
loop_
_entity.id
_entity.type
_entity.pdbx_description
1 polymer ?
#
loop_
_entity_poly.entity_id
_entity_poly.type
_entity_poly.pdbx_seq_one_letter_code
_entity_poly.pdbx_strand_id
1 'polypeptide(L)'
;MDVKVKLILSIALFGIVTGALIQALLNYQFPEFYPKWYEGILAFFIILESLVVLYADSSSRKATQRQMLNVYMLTKVVKVFASLIFIATYAVVIKENIKSFVLIFMIFYLLFLAFEACLFLRIEKRLKKKQQ
;
A
#
# COMPACT_ATOMS: atom_id res chain seq x y z
N MET A 1 -13.58 8.78 -17.06
CA MET A 1 -12.60 8.70 -15.96
C MET A 1 -11.26 8.24 -16.51
N ASP A 2 -10.21 9.03 -16.31
CA ASP A 2 -8.84 8.61 -16.59
C ASP A 2 -8.49 7.30 -15.88
N VAL A 3 -7.70 6.46 -16.55
CA VAL A 3 -7.24 5.16 -16.00
C VAL A 3 -6.57 5.35 -14.63
N LYS A 4 -5.88 6.47 -14.43
CA LYS A 4 -5.24 6.86 -13.16
C LYS A 4 -6.24 6.96 -12.01
N VAL A 5 -7.30 7.75 -12.22
CA VAL A 5 -8.33 8.00 -11.20
C VAL A 5 -9.01 6.69 -10.83
N LYS A 6 -9.24 5.82 -11.82
CA LYS A 6 -9.82 4.48 -11.57
C LYS A 6 -8.89 3.58 -10.74
N LEU A 7 -7.58 3.64 -10.95
CA LEU A 7 -6.60 2.87 -10.17
C LEU A 7 -6.49 3.38 -8.73
N ILE A 8 -6.36 4.70 -8.55
CA ILE A 8 -6.29 5.33 -7.22
C ILE A 8 -7.58 5.06 -6.43
N LEU A 9 -8.75 5.20 -7.07
CA LEU A 9 -10.03 4.89 -6.46
C LEU A 9 -10.10 3.41 -6.04
N SER A 10 -9.57 2.49 -6.86
CA SER A 10 -9.56 1.05 -6.53
C SER A 10 -8.69 0.76 -5.31
N ILE A 11 -7.56 1.44 -5.15
CA ILE A 11 -6.67 1.31 -3.99
C ILE A 11 -7.31 1.90 -2.75
N ALA A 12 -7.87 3.11 -2.85
CA ALA A 12 -8.54 3.75 -1.73
C ALA A 12 -9.73 2.91 -1.25
N LEU A 13 -10.53 2.37 -2.17
CA LEU A 13 -11.65 1.51 -1.84
C LEU A 13 -11.19 0.18 -1.21
N PHE A 14 -10.14 -0.44 -1.76
CA PHE A 14 -9.53 -1.62 -1.16
C PHE A 14 -9.01 -1.34 0.26
N GLY A 15 -8.34 -0.21 0.46
CA GLY A 15 -7.81 0.22 1.76
C GLY A 15 -8.93 0.45 2.78
N ILE A 16 -9.98 1.17 2.41
CA ILE A 16 -11.13 1.42 3.30
C ILE A 16 -11.84 0.11 3.67
N VAL A 17 -12.10 -0.77 2.69
CA VAL A 17 -12.78 -2.05 2.93
C VAL A 17 -11.94 -2.96 3.82
N THR A 18 -10.66 -3.16 3.48
CA THR A 18 -9.76 -4.00 4.29
C THR A 18 -9.52 -3.41 5.67
N GLY A 19 -9.41 -2.08 5.76
CA GLY A 19 -9.28 -1.37 7.02
C GLY A 19 -10.51 -1.53 7.92
N ALA A 20 -11.72 -1.41 7.37
CA ALA A 20 -12.95 -1.63 8.13
C ALA A 20 -13.07 -3.09 8.59
N LEU A 21 -12.71 -4.05 7.73
CA LEU A 21 -12.74 -5.48 8.07
C LEU A 21 -11.76 -5.83 9.19
N ILE A 22 -10.50 -5.37 9.10
CA ILE A 22 -9.48 -5.62 10.14
C ILE A 22 -9.86 -4.92 11.44
N GLN A 23 -10.40 -3.70 11.37
CA GLN A 23 -10.87 -2.97 12.55
C GLN A 23 -12.01 -3.72 13.24
N ALA A 24 -13.01 -4.19 12.49
CA ALA A 24 -14.12 -4.98 13.05
C ALA A 24 -13.60 -6.29 13.68
N LEU A 25 -12.66 -6.96 13.02
CA LEU A 25 -12.05 -8.20 13.53
C LEU A 25 -11.29 -7.96 14.84
N LEU A 26 -10.49 -6.89 14.92
CA LEU A 26 -9.75 -6.54 16.14
C LEU A 26 -10.70 -6.22 17.30
N ASN A 27 -11.77 -5.46 17.05
CA ASN A 27 -12.72 -5.10 18.10
C ASN A 27 -13.49 -6.31 18.65
N TYR A 28 -13.78 -7.33 17.83
CA TYR A 28 -14.58 -8.49 18.25
C TYR A 28 -13.75 -9.66 18.78
N GLN A 29 -12.67 -10.03 18.11
CA GLN A 29 -11.88 -11.23 18.44
C GLN A 29 -10.62 -10.91 19.25
N PHE A 30 -9.98 -9.76 19.01
CA PHE A 30 -8.63 -9.49 19.52
C PHE A 30 -8.42 -8.03 19.97
N PRO A 31 -9.15 -7.57 21.00
CA PRO A 31 -9.06 -6.18 21.45
C PRO A 31 -7.67 -5.83 21.98
N GLU A 32 -6.92 -6.81 22.49
CA GLU A 32 -5.55 -6.63 22.99
C GLU A 32 -4.54 -6.19 21.91
N PHE A 33 -4.81 -6.53 20.64
CA PHE A 33 -3.95 -6.16 19.52
C PHE A 33 -4.37 -4.86 18.84
N TYR A 34 -5.40 -4.16 19.34
CA TYR A 34 -5.84 -2.89 18.76
C TYR A 34 -4.81 -1.77 19.03
N PRO A 35 -4.08 -1.28 18.01
CA PRO A 35 -3.09 -0.26 18.22
C PRO A 35 -3.77 1.10 18.35
N LYS A 36 -3.31 1.95 19.29
CA LYS A 36 -3.85 3.31 19.51
C LYS A 36 -3.86 4.16 18.24
N TRP A 37 -2.93 3.93 17.32
CA TRP A 37 -2.78 4.65 16.05
C TRP A 37 -3.14 3.81 14.82
N TYR A 38 -4.17 2.97 14.94
CA TYR A 38 -4.69 2.17 13.82
C TYR A 38 -4.99 3.03 12.57
N GLU A 39 -5.69 4.16 12.75
CA GLU A 39 -6.05 5.07 11.66
C GLU A 39 -4.81 5.64 10.96
N GLY A 40 -3.73 5.88 11.71
CA GLY A 40 -2.46 6.34 11.15
C GLY A 40 -1.79 5.30 10.25
N ILE A 41 -1.87 4.02 10.61
CA ILE A 41 -1.39 2.91 9.75
C ILE A 41 -2.18 2.92 8.43
N LEU A 42 -3.51 2.99 8.53
CA LEU A 42 -4.39 2.97 7.36
C LEU A 42 -4.14 4.18 6.44
N ALA A 43 -4.06 5.37 7.02
CA ALA A 43 -3.77 6.60 6.29
C ALA A 43 -2.40 6.55 5.61
N PHE A 44 -1.37 6.04 6.32
CA PHE A 44 -0.02 5.86 5.77
C PHE A 44 -0.05 5.01 4.50
N PHE A 45 -0.69 3.82 4.55
CA PHE A 45 -0.74 2.95 3.37
C PHE A 45 -1.56 3.58 2.24
N ILE A 46 -2.75 4.13 2.50
CA ILE A 46 -3.57 4.75 1.44
C ILE A 46 -2.81 5.87 0.73
N ILE A 47 -2.13 6.74 1.48
CA ILE A 47 -1.33 7.84 0.91
C ILE A 47 -0.14 7.29 0.13
N LEU A 48 0.65 6.39 0.73
CA LEU A 48 1.83 5.82 0.11
C LEU A 48 1.50 5.08 -1.19
N GLU A 49 0.48 4.22 -1.19
CA GLU A 49 0.05 3.50 -2.39
C GLU A 49 -0.47 4.44 -3.48
N SER A 50 -1.19 5.50 -3.09
CA SER A 50 -1.66 6.51 -4.04
C SER A 50 -0.49 7.24 -4.71
N LEU A 51 0.54 7.60 -3.94
CA LEU A 51 1.77 8.21 -4.46
C LEU A 51 2.54 7.25 -5.38
N VAL A 52 2.64 5.97 -5.00
CA VAL A 52 3.29 4.93 -5.82
C VAL A 52 2.60 4.78 -7.16
N VAL A 53 1.26 4.75 -7.21
CA VAL A 53 0.52 4.66 -8.48
C VAL A 53 0.62 5.92 -9.31
N LEU A 54 0.59 7.11 -8.70
CA LEU A 54 0.82 8.37 -9.41
C LEU A 54 2.20 8.39 -10.07
N TYR A 55 3.23 7.96 -9.34
CA TYR A 55 4.59 7.86 -9.85
C TYR A 55 4.69 6.82 -10.98
N ALA A 56 4.17 5.61 -10.76
CA ALA A 56 4.19 4.53 -11.75
C ALA A 56 3.47 4.91 -13.06
N ASP A 57 2.32 5.58 -12.98
CA ASP A 57 1.60 6.06 -14.17
C ASP A 57 2.35 7.18 -14.89
N SER A 58 2.96 8.12 -14.15
CA SER A 58 3.76 9.19 -14.74
C SER A 58 4.94 8.64 -15.55
N SER A 59 5.61 7.60 -15.06
CA SER A 59 6.68 6.90 -15.78
C SER A 59 6.15 6.05 -16.93
N SER A 60 4.98 5.40 -16.77
CA SER A 60 4.39 4.52 -17.79
C SER A 60 4.09 5.24 -19.11
N ARG A 61 3.85 6.56 -19.11
CA ARG A 61 3.54 7.32 -20.33
C ARG A 61 4.70 7.43 -21.33
N LYS A 62 5.94 7.19 -20.88
CA LYS A 62 7.16 7.36 -21.70
C LYS A 62 8.05 6.13 -21.71
N ALA A 63 7.67 5.06 -21.00
CA ALA A 63 8.56 3.96 -20.65
C ALA A 63 8.25 2.67 -21.42
N THR A 64 9.30 1.96 -21.83
CA THR A 64 9.20 0.57 -22.32
C THR A 64 8.81 -0.38 -21.17
N GLN A 65 8.29 -1.57 -21.47
CA GLN A 65 7.91 -2.58 -20.47
C GLN A 65 9.02 -2.84 -19.42
N ARG A 66 10.29 -2.86 -19.85
CA ARG A 66 11.46 -3.03 -18.97
C ARG A 66 11.71 -1.84 -18.03
N GLN A 67 11.48 -0.62 -18.49
CA GLN A 67 11.60 0.58 -17.66
C GLN A 67 10.47 0.68 -16.64
N MET A 68 9.26 0.26 -17.02
CA MET A 68 8.11 0.21 -16.09
C MET A 68 8.34 -0.81 -14.96
N LEU A 69 8.96 -1.95 -15.27
CA LEU A 69 9.41 -2.94 -14.27
C LEU A 69 10.43 -2.34 -13.29
N ASN A 70 11.43 -1.60 -13.78
CA ASN A 70 12.42 -0.96 -12.92
C ASN A 70 11.80 0.09 -11.99
N VAL A 71 10.88 0.91 -12.49
CA VAL A 71 10.15 1.90 -11.69
C VAL A 71 9.33 1.22 -10.59
N TYR A 72 8.66 0.12 -10.93
CA TYR A 72 7.90 -0.66 -9.96
C TYR A 72 8.78 -1.32 -8.89
N MET A 73 9.95 -1.83 -9.26
CA MET A 73 10.92 -2.35 -8.29
C MET A 73 11.42 -1.24 -7.36
N LEU A 74 11.67 -0.04 -7.90
CA LEU A 74 12.08 1.12 -7.12
C LEU A 74 11.01 1.53 -6.09
N THR A 75 9.72 1.51 -6.47
CA THR A 75 8.64 1.85 -5.53
C THR A 75 8.55 0.87 -4.36
N LYS A 76 8.88 -0.42 -4.56
CA LYS A 76 8.99 -1.38 -3.46
C LYS A 76 10.10 -1.01 -2.48
N VAL A 77 11.26 -0.62 -2.98
CA VAL A 77 12.40 -0.18 -2.16
C VAL A 77 12.01 1.06 -1.36
N VAL A 78 11.45 2.09 -2.01
CA VAL A 78 10.97 3.31 -1.34
C VAL A 78 9.92 2.99 -0.28
N LYS A 79 8.99 2.06 -0.55
CA LYS A 79 7.98 1.62 0.41
C LYS A 79 8.59 0.98 1.65
N VAL A 80 9.62 0.13 1.49
CA VAL A 80 10.32 -0.48 2.64
C VAL A 80 10.97 0.61 3.50
N PHE A 81 11.72 1.53 2.88
CA PHE A 81 12.35 2.63 3.63
C PHE A 81 11.33 3.54 4.31
N ALA A 82 10.26 3.92 3.63
CA ALA A 82 9.19 4.72 4.20
C ALA A 82 8.52 4.01 5.39
N SER A 83 8.32 2.70 5.28
CA SER A 83 7.75 1.87 6.35
C SER A 83 8.66 1.82 7.57
N LEU A 84 9.97 1.63 7.36
CA LEU A 84 10.97 1.63 8.45
C LEU A 84 11.01 2.97 9.18
N ILE A 85 11.02 4.08 8.43
CA ILE A 85 10.98 5.43 9.01
C ILE A 85 9.70 5.62 9.82
N PHE A 86 8.54 5.23 9.27
CA PHE A 86 7.26 5.38 9.96
C PHE A 86 7.19 4.58 11.27
N ILE A 87 7.64 3.32 11.25
CA ILE A 87 7.72 2.47 12.46
C ILE A 87 8.69 3.08 13.47
N ALA A 88 9.85 3.57 13.03
CA ALA A 88 10.83 4.20 13.92
C ALA A 88 10.28 5.48 14.57
N THR A 89 9.59 6.33 13.79
CA THR A 89 8.91 7.52 14.33
C THR A 89 7.85 7.15 15.36
N TYR A 90 7.02 6.14 15.07
CA TYR A 90 6.03 5.64 16.02
C TYR A 90 6.68 5.17 17.33
N ALA A 91 7.77 4.40 17.22
CA ALA A 91 8.51 3.87 18.37
C ALA A 91 9.02 4.99 19.30
N VAL A 92 9.54 6.07 18.72
CA VAL A 92 10.12 7.19 19.48
C VAL A 92 9.04 8.06 20.13
N VAL A 93 7.93 8.31 19.42
CA VAL A 93 6.88 9.26 19.86
C VAL A 93 5.95 8.62 20.90
N ILE A 94 5.49 7.40 20.67
CA ILE A 94 4.35 6.84 21.42
C ILE A 94 4.81 5.93 22.56
N LYS A 95 6.04 5.39 22.51
CA LYS A 95 6.73 4.64 23.59
C LYS A 95 5.90 3.54 24.30
N GLU A 96 4.77 3.14 23.73
CA GLU A 96 3.84 2.16 24.28
C GLU A 96 3.54 1.07 23.25
N ASN A 97 3.48 -0.18 23.73
CA ASN A 97 3.02 -1.39 23.00
C ASN A 97 3.27 -1.39 21.48
N ILE A 98 4.55 -1.24 21.09
CA ILE A 98 4.97 -1.29 19.68
C ILE A 98 4.67 -2.63 19.00
N LYS A 99 4.54 -3.71 19.77
CA LYS A 99 4.30 -5.06 19.25
C LYS A 99 3.00 -5.14 18.46
N SER A 100 1.88 -4.69 19.04
CA SER A 100 0.58 -4.69 18.38
C SER A 100 0.57 -3.79 17.15
N PHE A 101 1.22 -2.63 17.23
CA PHE A 101 1.38 -1.72 16.09
C PHE A 101 2.12 -2.38 14.92
N VAL A 102 3.30 -2.97 15.18
CA VAL A 102 4.11 -3.62 14.15
C VAL A 102 3.38 -4.81 13.54
N LEU A 103 2.67 -5.60 14.35
CA LEU A 103 1.89 -6.74 13.87
C LEU A 103 0.81 -6.30 12.89
N ILE A 104 -0.03 -5.32 13.27
CA ILE A 104 -1.09 -4.81 12.38
C ILE A 104 -0.50 -4.12 11.15
N PHE A 105 0.57 -3.35 11.33
CA PHE A 105 1.30 -2.73 10.22
C PHE A 105 1.79 -3.78 9.21
N MET A 106 2.32 -4.91 9.68
CA MET A 106 2.80 -6.00 8.83
C MET A 106 1.66 -6.68 8.05
N ILE A 107 0.48 -6.86 8.67
CA ILE A 107 -0.70 -7.39 7.98
C ILE A 107 -1.11 -6.46 6.84
N PHE A 108 -1.24 -5.16 7.10
CA PHE A 108 -1.55 -4.18 6.06
C PHE A 108 -0.47 -4.16 4.97
N TYR A 109 0.80 -4.18 5.36
CA TYR A 109 1.91 -4.22 4.42
C TYR A 109 1.77 -5.39 3.43
N LEU A 110 1.51 -6.60 3.92
CA LEU A 110 1.36 -7.79 3.07
C LEU A 110 0.12 -7.73 2.18
N LEU A 111 -1.02 -7.27 2.71
CA LEU A 111 -2.26 -7.12 1.94
C LEU A 111 -2.09 -6.13 0.79
N PHE A 112 -1.54 -4.96 1.07
CA PHE A 112 -1.27 -3.95 0.05
C PHE A 112 -0.19 -4.41 -0.93
N LEU A 113 0.85 -5.11 -0.47
CA LEU A 113 1.89 -5.67 -1.34
C LEU A 113 1.32 -6.68 -2.35
N ALA A 114 0.42 -7.57 -1.89
CA ALA A 114 -0.27 -8.52 -2.74
C ALA A 114 -1.21 -7.83 -3.74
N PHE A 115 -1.98 -6.84 -3.27
CA PHE A 115 -2.87 -6.06 -4.14
C PHE A 115 -2.09 -5.32 -5.24
N GLU A 116 -0.97 -4.70 -4.87
CA GLU A 116 -0.08 -4.00 -5.80
C GLU A 116 0.50 -4.96 -6.86
N ALA A 117 0.89 -6.18 -6.46
CA ALA A 117 1.34 -7.21 -7.39
C ALA A 117 0.24 -7.63 -8.37
N CYS A 118 -1.00 -7.78 -7.90
CA CYS A 118 -2.15 -8.05 -8.78
C CYS A 118 -2.40 -6.91 -9.77
N LEU A 119 -2.33 -5.64 -9.32
CA LEU A 119 -2.46 -4.48 -10.19
C LEU A 119 -1.37 -4.45 -11.25
N PHE A 120 -0.13 -4.69 -10.86
CA PHE A 120 1.02 -4.73 -11.76
C PHE A 120 0.82 -5.77 -12.88
N LEU A 121 0.48 -7.01 -12.52
CA LEU A 121 0.20 -8.07 -13.48
C LEU A 121 -0.95 -7.71 -14.45
N ARG A 122 -1.97 -6.99 -13.96
CA ARG A 122 -3.09 -6.53 -14.79
C ARG A 122 -2.67 -5.43 -15.77
N ILE A 123 -1.76 -4.55 -15.39
CA ILE A 123 -1.21 -3.50 -16.28
C ILE A 123 -0.30 -4.15 -17.32
N GLU A 124 0.59 -5.07 -16.92
CA GLU A 124 1.49 -5.78 -17.83
C GLU A 124 0.71 -6.54 -18.91
N LYS A 125 -0.34 -7.28 -18.53
CA LYS A 125 -1.25 -7.97 -19.48
C LYS A 125 -1.91 -7.01 -20.47
N ARG A 126 -2.24 -5.78 -20.04
CA ARG A 126 -2.84 -4.76 -20.93
C ARG A 126 -1.83 -4.16 -21.91
N LEU A 127 -0.58 -4.00 -21.50
CA LEU A 127 0.48 -3.50 -22.38
C LEU A 127 0.85 -4.54 -23.45
N LYS A 128 0.97 -5.82 -23.08
CA LYS A 128 1.23 -6.91 -24.05
C LYS A 128 0.14 -7.01 -25.12
N LYS A 129 -1.14 -6.85 -24.75
CA LYS A 129 -2.27 -6.85 -25.70
C LYS A 129 -2.34 -5.63 -26.64
N LYS A 130 -1.62 -4.55 -26.36
CA LYS A 130 -1.56 -3.36 -27.24
C LYS A 130 -0.39 -3.41 -28.23
N GLN A 131 0.58 -4.28 -27.99
CA GLN A 131 1.75 -4.48 -28.86
C GLN A 131 1.55 -5.62 -29.87
N GLN A 132 0.50 -6.42 -29.72
CA GLN A 132 -0.05 -7.32 -30.75
C GLN A 132 -1.21 -6.64 -31.45
#